data_AF-A0A103Y609-F1
#
_entry.id   AF-A0A103Y609-F1
#
_cell.length_a   1.000
_cell.length_b   1.000
_cell.length_c   1.000
_cell.angle_alpha   90.00
_cell.angle_beta   90.00
_cell.angle_gamma   90.00
#
_symmetry.space_group_name_H-M   'P 1'
#
loop_
_entity.id
_entity.type
_entity.pdbx_description
1 polymer ?
#
loop_
_entity_poly.entity_id
_entity_poly.type
_entity_poly.pdbx_seq_one_letter_code
_entity_poly.pdbx_strand_id
1 'polypeptide(L)' 'MNMALDDHPIGADPNGPMYFNGVYHLFYQYNPAGPLFTNQMHWGHSASYDLINWIPLDLAIAPTESFDINSC' A
#
# COMPACT_ATOMS: atom_id res chain seq x y z
N MET A 1 7.35 -12.30 12.87
CA MET A 1 7.31 -12.41 11.40
C MET A 1 6.66 -11.12 10.94
N ASN A 2 7.47 -10.13 10.54
CA ASN A 2 7.01 -8.78 10.22
C ASN A 2 6.56 -8.77 8.76
N MET A 3 5.25 -8.77 8.55
CA MET A 3 4.59 -9.00 7.26
C MET A 3 4.58 -7.77 6.34
N ALA A 4 5.39 -6.75 6.62
CA ALA A 4 5.10 -5.39 6.17
C ALA A 4 6.15 -4.72 5.27
N LEU A 5 7.30 -5.36 5.00
CA LEU A 5 8.33 -4.73 4.16
C LEU A 5 9.05 -5.71 3.22
N ASP A 6 9.17 -6.99 3.58
CA ASP A 6 10.00 -7.95 2.84
C ASP A 6 9.29 -8.59 1.62
N ASP A 7 7.96 -8.47 1.51
CA ASP A 7 7.16 -9.01 0.38
C ASP A 7 6.74 -7.93 -0.65
N HIS A 8 7.17 -6.67 -0.48
CA HIS A 8 6.84 -5.63 -1.45
C HIS A 8 7.73 -5.73 -2.69
N PRO A 9 7.17 -5.68 -3.91
CA PRO A 9 7.97 -5.56 -5.11
C PRO A 9 8.91 -4.36 -4.94
N ILE A 10 10.21 -4.60 -5.11
CA ILE A 10 11.24 -3.57 -5.05
C ILE A 10 10.89 -2.51 -6.10
N GLY A 11 10.51 -1.30 -5.67
CA GLY A 11 10.16 -0.19 -6.56
C GLY A 11 8.67 0.08 -6.80
N ALA A 12 7.77 -0.32 -5.90
CA ALA A 12 6.38 0.13 -5.93
C ALA A 12 6.25 1.66 -5.79
N ASP A 13 5.37 2.27 -6.59
CA ASP A 13 5.14 3.71 -6.57
C ASP A 13 4.55 4.15 -5.21
N PRO A 14 5.10 5.19 -4.55
CA PRO A 14 4.48 5.77 -3.37
C PRO A 14 3.23 6.55 -3.78
N ASN A 15 2.15 6.37 -3.04
CA ASN A 15 0.86 6.99 -3.30
C ASN A 15 0.35 7.73 -2.05
N GLY A 16 -0.28 8.88 -2.28
CA GLY A 16 -0.97 9.68 -1.25
C GLY A 16 -0.23 9.88 0.09
N PRO A 17 1.09 10.17 0.14
CA PRO A 17 1.77 10.38 1.41
C PRO A 17 1.16 11.57 2.13
N MET A 18 0.78 11.39 3.40
CA MET A 18 0.12 12.45 4.18
C MET A 18 0.43 12.37 5.66
N TYR A 19 0.31 13.51 6.34
CA TYR A 19 0.24 13.58 7.79
C TYR A 19 -1.16 14.03 8.20
N PHE A 20 -1.87 13.19 8.95
CA PHE A 20 -3.24 13.45 9.36
C PHE A 20 -3.46 13.03 10.81
N ASN A 21 -4.05 13.93 11.60
CA ASN A 21 -4.41 13.70 13.00
C ASN A 21 -3.31 13.07 13.88
N GLY A 22 -2.07 13.54 13.72
CA GLY A 22 -0.94 13.04 14.52
C GLY A 22 -0.18 11.86 13.90
N VAL A 23 -0.62 11.33 12.76
CA VAL A 23 -0.13 10.08 12.17
C VAL A 23 0.34 10.31 10.74
N TYR A 24 1.48 9.72 10.36
CA TYR A 24 1.93 9.63 8.98
C TYR A 24 1.29 8.43 8.30
N HIS A 25 0.72 8.64 7.12
CA HIS A 25 0.14 7.59 6.29
C HIS A 25 0.93 7.52 4.98
N LEU A 26 1.30 6.31 4.59
CA LEU A 26 1.90 6.01 3.30
C LEU A 26 1.08 4.93 2.62
N PHE A 27 0.68 5.20 1.38
CA PHE A 27 0.06 4.22 0.49
C PHE A 27 1.04 3.87 -0.62
N TYR A 28 0.86 2.73 -1.25
CA TYR A 28 1.76 2.25 -2.30
C TYR A 28 1.09 1.18 -3.17
N GLN A 29 1.57 1.06 -4.41
CA GLN A 29 1.16 -0.01 -5.31
C GLN A 29 1.49 -1.38 -4.71
N TYR A 30 0.48 -2.23 -4.55
CA TYR A 30 0.60 -3.52 -3.91
C TYR A 30 -0.13 -4.61 -4.70
N ASN A 31 0.53 -5.76 -4.89
CA ASN A 31 -0.08 -6.95 -5.45
C ASN A 31 -0.39 -7.96 -4.31
N PRO A 32 -1.66 -8.19 -3.97
CA PRO A 32 -2.03 -9.16 -2.92
C PRO A 32 -1.74 -10.62 -3.29
N ALA A 33 -1.56 -10.92 -4.59
CA ALA A 33 -1.38 -12.27 -5.10
C ALA A 33 0.08 -12.72 -5.18
N GLY A 34 1.06 -11.81 -4.99
CA GLY A 34 2.47 -12.18 -5.00
C GLY A 34 3.42 -11.01 -5.25
N PRO A 35 4.74 -11.31 -5.36
CA PRO A 35 5.78 -10.29 -5.34
C PRO A 35 6.04 -9.61 -6.69
N LEU A 36 5.34 -10.02 -7.76
CA LEU A 36 5.52 -9.48 -9.10
C LEU A 36 4.51 -8.38 -9.39
N PHE A 37 4.91 -7.37 -10.16
CA PHE A 37 3.98 -6.38 -10.70
C PHE A 37 3.03 -7.06 -11.69
N THR A 38 1.74 -6.71 -11.64
CA THR A 38 0.72 -7.26 -12.54
C THR A 38 -0.21 -6.16 -13.04
N ASN A 39 -1.18 -6.54 -13.86
CA ASN A 39 -2.26 -5.65 -14.27
C ASN A 39 -3.33 -5.46 -13.18
N GLN A 40 -3.20 -6.12 -12.02
CA GLN A 40 -4.08 -6.02 -10.86
C GLN A 40 -3.29 -5.55 -9.66
N MET A 41 -3.30 -4.23 -9.44
CA MET A 41 -2.69 -3.61 -8.28
C MET A 41 -3.75 -2.95 -7.39
N HIS A 42 -3.44 -2.89 -6.11
CA HIS A 42 -4.22 -2.31 -5.04
C HIS A 42 -3.39 -1.26 -4.33
N TRP A 43 -4.00 -0.42 -3.50
CA TRP A 43 -3.25 0.45 -2.59
C TRP A 43 -3.07 -0.24 -1.25
N GLY A 44 -1.84 -0.68 -0.99
CA GLY A 44 -1.39 -1.02 0.36
C GLY A 44 -1.35 0.22 1.25
N HIS A 45 -1.40 0.01 2.57
CA HIS A 45 -1.42 1.11 3.53
C HIS A 45 -0.57 0.77 4.75
N SER A 46 0.34 1.69 5.09
CA SER A 46 1.08 1.66 6.34
C SER A 46 0.95 3.00 7.06
N ALA A 47 0.93 2.97 8.39
CA ALA A 47 0.91 4.15 9.24
C ALA A 47 2.15 4.21 10.15
N SER A 48 2.61 5.41 10.49
CA SER A 48 3.75 5.62 11.37
C SER A 48 3.56 6.87 12.22
N TYR A 49 4.19 6.90 13.40
CA TYR A 49 4.29 8.08 14.24
C TYR A 49 5.61 8.84 14.08
N ASP A 50 6.61 8.24 13.42
CA ASP A 50 7.99 8.74 13.35
C ASP A 50 8.66 8.58 11.98
N LEU A 51 7.92 8.13 10.96
CA LEU A 51 8.39 7.82 9.60
C LEU A 51 9.45 6.70 9.50
N ILE A 52 9.77 6.03 10.60
CA ILE A 52 10.78 4.96 10.66
C ILE A 52 10.09 3.63 10.98
N ASN A 53 9.26 3.63 12.01
CA ASN A 53 8.53 2.46 12.48
C ASN A 53 7.14 2.46 11.88
N TRP A 54 6.86 1.49 11.02
CA TRP A 54 5.61 1.40 10.27
C TRP A 54 4.75 0.25 10.76
N ILE A 55 3.45 0.51 10.87
CA ILE A 55 2.40 -0.45 11.19
C ILE A 55 1.67 -0.76 9.88
N PRO A 56 1.67 -2.02 9.40
CA PRO A 56 0.86 -2.41 8.26
C PRO A 56 -0.63 -2.34 8.61
N LEU A 57 -1.44 -1.89 7.66
CA LEU A 57 -2.89 -1.85 7.75
C LEU A 57 -3.49 -2.63 6.57
N ASP A 58 -4.81 -2.82 6.59
CA ASP A 58 -5.54 -3.43 5.48
C ASP A 58 -5.40 -2.59 4.19
N LEU A 59 -5.74 -3.20 3.04
CA LEU A 59 -5.78 -2.49 1.77
C LEU A 59 -6.68 -1.26 1.88
N ALA A 60 -6.15 -0.10 1.51
CA ALA A 60 -6.92 1.14 1.53
C ALA A 60 -7.85 1.26 0.32
N ILE A 61 -7.38 0.82 -0.85
CA ILE A 61 -8.14 0.84 -2.10
C ILE A 61 -7.95 -0.49 -2.82
N ALA A 62 -9.07 -1.11 -3.16
CA ALA A 62 -9.14 -2.28 -4.02
C ALA A 62 -10.07 -1.97 -5.20
N PRO A 63 -9.88 -2.63 -6.36
CA PRO A 63 -10.83 -2.55 -7.47
C PRO A 63 -12.24 -2.90 -7.00
N THR A 64 -13.19 -2.00 -7.19
CA THR A 64 -14.59 -2.18 -6.73
C THR A 64 -15.62 -1.80 -7.78
N GLU A 65 -15.24 -1.01 -8.79
CA GLU A 65 -16.13 -0.43 -9.78
C GLU A 65 -15.59 -0.59 -11.20
N SER A 66 -16.43 -0.37 -12.22
CA SER A 66 -16.01 -0.59 -13.62
C SER A 66 -14.85 0.29 -14.08
N PHE A 67 -14.65 1.45 -13.45
CA PHE A 67 -13.58 2.39 -13.82
C PHE A 67 -12.23 2.05 -13.19
N ASP A 68 -12.19 1.22 -12.14
CA ASP A 68 -10.97 0.78 -11.46
C ASP A 68 -10.79 -0.75 -11.46
N ILE A 69 -11.69 -1.48 -12.13
CA ILE A 69 -11.80 -2.94 -12.12
C ILE A 69 -10.50 -3.69 -12.42
N ASN A 70 -9.61 -3.09 -13.21
CA ASN A 70 -8.32 -3.68 -13.52
C ASN A 70 -7.29 -3.37 -12.43
N SER A 71 -7.21 -2.14 -11.93
CA SER A 71 -6.16 -1.72 -11.00
C SER A 71 -6.52 -0.40 -10.33
N CYS A 72 -6.01 -0.20 -9.12
CA CYS A 72 -6.05 1.06 -8.39
C CYS A 72 -4.64 1.60 -8.12
#